data_AF-H0EQZ7-F1
#
_entry.id   AF-H0EQZ7-F1
#
_cell.length_a   1.000
_cell.length_b   1.000
_cell.length_c   1.000
_cell.angle_alpha   90.00
_cell.angle_beta   90.00
_cell.angle_gamma   90.00
#
_symmetry.space_group_name_H-M   'P 1'
#
loop_
_entity.id
_entity.type
_entity.pdbx_description
1 polymer ?
#
loop_
_entity_poly.entity_id
_entity_poly.type
_entity_poly.pdbx_seq_one_letter_code
_entity_poly.pdbx_strand_id
1 'polypeptide(L)'
;MLRAFQNICRHRAYRVTKKESGSSAVLGCRYHGWAYDTKGKLIKAPEFDNVSGFDKSKNGLWGVRLRIREGLVYINLACENVDEAQLATSARDMSVNWSNMKLQSAEEWKFDVDFNWKLADQIMKLSVQTEGLQERLISGNGSLQDESPEINKTAARQHILYELMKAHAKEEEYLQAEVHPASRSESVSS
;
A
#
# COMPACT_ATOMS: atom_id res chain seq x y z
N MET A 1 21.70 7.27 -3.02
CA MET A 1 20.95 6.78 -4.21
C MET A 1 19.95 5.73 -3.75
N LEU A 2 18.66 5.90 -4.04
CA LEU A 2 17.61 4.94 -3.69
C LEU A 2 17.52 3.81 -4.73
N ARG A 3 17.10 2.63 -4.28
CA ARG A 3 16.90 1.43 -5.11
C ARG A 3 15.69 0.66 -4.60
N ALA A 4 14.98 0.01 -5.52
CA ALA A 4 13.88 -0.88 -5.20
C ALA A 4 14.10 -2.23 -5.90
N PHE A 5 13.69 -3.31 -5.25
CA PHE A 5 13.81 -4.66 -5.78
C PHE A 5 12.54 -5.44 -5.44
N GLN A 6 12.19 -6.43 -6.26
CA GLN A 6 11.20 -7.42 -5.84
C GLN A 6 11.75 -8.20 -4.65
N ASN A 7 10.97 -8.34 -3.58
CA ASN A 7 11.36 -9.07 -2.37
C ASN A 7 11.24 -10.60 -2.57
N ILE A 8 11.89 -11.11 -3.61
CA ILE A 8 11.82 -12.49 -4.07
C ILE A 8 13.24 -12.99 -4.34
N CYS A 9 13.64 -14.05 -3.65
CA CYS A 9 14.95 -14.67 -3.84
C CYS A 9 15.01 -15.36 -5.21
N ARG A 10 16.09 -15.11 -5.96
CA ARG A 10 16.33 -15.69 -7.28
C ARG A 10 16.59 -17.19 -7.31
N HIS A 11 16.78 -17.83 -6.15
CA HIS A 11 16.99 -19.28 -6.07
C HIS A 11 15.67 -20.06 -6.19
N ARG A 12 14.74 -19.89 -5.23
CA ARG A 12 13.46 -20.61 -5.17
C ARG A 12 12.32 -19.73 -4.67
N ALA A 13 12.29 -18.49 -5.13
CA ALA A 13 11.22 -17.50 -4.90
C ALA A 13 10.84 -17.21 -3.44
N TYR A 14 11.65 -17.62 -2.46
CA TYR A 14 11.41 -17.29 -1.06
C TYR A 14 11.58 -15.79 -0.79
N ARG A 15 10.79 -15.23 0.14
CA ARG A 15 10.87 -13.82 0.51
C ARG A 15 12.23 -13.49 1.14
N VAL A 16 12.96 -12.51 0.60
CA VAL A 16 14.33 -12.21 1.04
C VAL A 16 14.34 -11.61 2.46
N THR A 17 13.43 -10.69 2.74
CA THR A 17 13.24 -10.12 4.09
C THR A 17 11.77 -10.16 4.50
N LYS A 18 11.51 -10.52 5.76
CA LYS A 18 10.19 -10.37 6.39
C LYS A 18 10.06 -9.09 7.22
N LYS A 19 11.17 -8.37 7.44
CA LYS A 19 11.15 -7.09 8.15
C LYS A 19 10.46 -6.04 7.28
N GLU A 20 9.54 -5.28 7.87
CA GLU A 20 8.87 -4.17 7.21
C GLU A 20 9.82 -2.98 6.98
N SER A 21 10.71 -2.71 7.93
CA SER A 21 11.70 -1.64 7.87
C SER A 21 13.00 -2.01 8.60
N GLY A 22 14.04 -1.19 8.41
CA GLY A 22 15.34 -1.32 9.09
C GLY A 22 16.53 -1.02 8.18
N SER A 23 17.73 -1.29 8.69
CA SER A 23 18.99 -1.14 7.94
C SER A 23 19.73 -2.46 7.90
N SER A 24 20.35 -2.75 6.75
CA SER A 24 21.25 -3.90 6.58
C SER A 24 22.23 -3.63 5.46
N ALA A 25 23.49 -4.03 5.64
CA ALA A 25 24.48 -4.06 4.58
C ALA A 25 24.29 -5.26 3.62
N VAL A 26 23.57 -6.30 4.07
CA VAL A 26 23.36 -7.55 3.31
C VAL A 26 21.93 -8.05 3.48
N LEU A 27 21.28 -8.41 2.38
CA LEU A 27 19.95 -9.00 2.35
C LEU A 27 20.07 -10.52 2.20
N GLY A 28 19.90 -11.26 3.29
CA GLY A 28 20.06 -12.72 3.34
C GLY A 28 18.73 -13.47 3.28
N CYS A 29 18.55 -14.31 2.26
CA CYS A 29 17.42 -15.23 2.15
C CYS A 29 17.53 -16.33 3.20
N ARG A 30 16.49 -16.46 4.04
CA ARG A 30 16.44 -17.43 5.14
C ARG A 30 16.16 -18.88 4.71
N TYR A 31 15.97 -19.14 3.42
CA TYR A 31 15.73 -20.49 2.93
C TYR A 31 17.04 -21.26 2.74
N HIS A 32 17.89 -20.83 1.80
CA HIS A 32 19.14 -21.51 1.44
C HIS A 32 20.38 -20.62 1.59
N GLY A 33 20.26 -19.48 2.28
CA GLY A 33 21.41 -18.62 2.58
C GLY A 33 21.97 -17.83 1.40
N TRP A 34 21.26 -17.74 0.27
CA TRP A 34 21.61 -16.78 -0.78
C TRP A 34 21.55 -15.36 -0.23
N ALA A 35 22.57 -14.54 -0.49
CA ALA A 35 22.67 -13.20 0.05
C ALA A 35 23.02 -12.17 -1.02
N TYR A 36 22.39 -11.01 -0.91
CA TYR A 36 22.52 -9.91 -1.85
C TYR A 36 23.09 -8.67 -1.16
N ASP A 37 23.86 -7.87 -1.87
CA ASP A 37 24.30 -6.56 -1.38
C ASP A 37 23.20 -5.49 -1.52
N THR A 38 23.48 -4.27 -1.05
CA THR A 38 22.56 -3.12 -1.15
C THR A 38 22.31 -2.63 -2.58
N LYS A 39 23.05 -3.15 -3.57
CA LYS A 39 22.85 -2.91 -5.00
C LYS A 39 22.06 -4.06 -5.66
N GLY A 40 21.64 -5.07 -4.88
CA GLY A 40 20.88 -6.22 -5.34
C GLY A 40 21.75 -7.31 -5.98
N LYS A 41 23.07 -7.19 -5.99
CA LYS A 41 23.96 -8.20 -6.58
C LYS A 41 24.02 -9.42 -5.66
N LEU A 42 23.97 -10.62 -6.23
CA LEU A 42 24.21 -11.85 -5.49
C LEU A 42 25.69 -11.92 -5.08
N ILE A 43 25.94 -11.89 -3.78
CA ILE A 43 27.30 -11.93 -3.20
C ILE A 43 27.63 -13.27 -2.56
N LYS A 44 26.61 -14.04 -2.13
CA LYS A 44 26.78 -15.37 -1.56
C LYS A 44 25.72 -16.32 -2.10
N ALA A 45 26.15 -17.51 -2.52
CA ALA A 45 25.31 -18.63 -2.91
C ALA A 45 25.98 -19.91 -2.39
N PRO A 46 25.62 -20.39 -1.19
CA PRO A 46 26.22 -21.59 -0.61
C PRO A 46 26.07 -22.79 -1.55
N GLU A 47 27.12 -23.61 -1.66
CA GLU A 47 27.20 -24.77 -2.57
C GLU A 47 27.25 -24.46 -4.09
N PHE A 48 27.33 -23.18 -4.49
CA PHE A 48 27.37 -22.80 -5.91
C PHE A 48 28.73 -22.32 -6.42
N ASP A 49 29.75 -22.20 -5.55
CA ASP A 49 31.06 -21.65 -5.96
C ASP A 49 31.79 -22.54 -6.98
N ASN A 50 31.58 -23.86 -6.93
CA ASN A 50 32.20 -24.84 -7.83
C ASN A 50 31.22 -25.45 -8.85
N VAL A 51 29.99 -24.91 -8.95
CA VAL A 51 29.00 -25.39 -9.91
C VAL A 51 29.37 -24.88 -11.30
N SER A 52 29.69 -25.80 -12.21
CA SER A 52 30.04 -25.46 -13.59
C SER A 52 28.91 -24.65 -14.25
N GLY A 53 29.29 -23.54 -14.88
CA GLY A 53 28.37 -22.64 -15.58
C GLY A 53 27.55 -21.70 -14.70
N PHE A 54 27.67 -21.77 -13.37
CA PHE A 54 26.98 -20.84 -12.49
C PHE A 54 27.67 -19.46 -12.47
N ASP A 55 26.90 -18.42 -12.78
CA ASP A 55 27.37 -17.03 -12.76
C ASP A 55 26.53 -16.20 -11.79
N LYS A 56 27.16 -15.79 -10.67
CA LYS A 56 26.53 -14.94 -9.66
C LYS A 56 26.04 -13.61 -10.25
N SER A 57 26.72 -13.05 -11.24
CA SER A 57 26.38 -11.76 -11.83
C SER A 57 25.01 -11.77 -12.53
N LYS A 58 24.58 -12.94 -13.03
CA LYS A 58 23.28 -13.15 -13.68
C LYS A 58 22.13 -13.41 -12.71
N ASN A 59 22.42 -13.54 -11.41
CA ASN A 59 21.48 -13.99 -10.39
C ASN A 59 21.20 -12.93 -9.30
N GLY A 60 21.40 -11.64 -9.60
CA GLY A 60 21.00 -10.53 -8.72
C GLY A 60 19.47 -10.35 -8.61
N LEU A 61 19.02 -9.61 -7.60
CA LEU A 61 17.60 -9.29 -7.41
C LEU A 61 17.02 -8.56 -8.62
N TRP A 62 15.74 -8.80 -8.91
CA TRP A 62 15.02 -8.05 -9.93
C TRP A 62 14.79 -6.62 -9.46
N GLY A 63 15.45 -5.68 -10.14
CA GLY A 63 15.28 -4.25 -9.88
C GLY A 63 13.88 -3.79 -10.26
N VAL A 64 13.31 -2.94 -9.41
CA VAL A 64 12.05 -2.22 -9.67
C VAL A 64 12.40 -0.78 -9.97
N ARG A 65 11.81 -0.24 -11.04
CA ARG A 65 12.04 1.16 -11.42
C ARG A 65 11.38 2.05 -10.39
N LEU A 66 12.06 3.13 -10.01
CA LEU A 66 11.53 4.11 -9.09
C LEU A 66 11.78 5.53 -9.59
N ARG A 67 10.97 6.46 -9.10
CA ARG A 67 11.14 7.91 -9.27
C ARG A 67 10.87 8.60 -7.95
N ILE A 68 11.59 9.69 -7.70
CA ILE A 68 11.37 10.57 -6.56
C ILE A 68 10.72 11.85 -7.08
N ARG A 69 9.59 12.25 -6.52
CA ARG A 69 8.94 13.55 -6.77
C ARG A 69 8.44 14.10 -5.44
N GLU A 70 8.78 15.36 -5.15
CA GLU A 70 8.31 16.06 -3.93
C GLU A 70 8.57 15.27 -2.63
N GLY A 71 9.71 14.57 -2.55
CA GLY A 71 10.07 13.75 -1.38
C GLY A 71 9.38 12.38 -1.31
N LEU A 72 8.43 12.09 -2.21
CA LEU A 72 7.75 10.79 -2.31
C LEU A 72 8.48 9.86 -3.28
N VAL A 73 8.47 8.56 -2.97
CA VAL A 73 9.06 7.50 -3.80
C VAL A 73 7.95 6.73 -4.51
N TYR A 74 7.93 6.81 -5.84
CA TYR A 74 7.01 6.08 -6.69
C TYR A 74 7.71 4.88 -7.29
N ILE A 75 7.03 3.73 -7.36
CA ILE A 75 7.54 2.51 -8.00
C ILE A 75 6.72 2.20 -9.26
N ASN A 76 7.39 1.67 -10.29
CA ASN A 76 6.76 1.16 -11.50
C ASN A 76 7.14 -0.31 -11.69
N LEU A 77 6.12 -1.17 -11.69
CA LEU A 77 6.27 -2.62 -11.87
C LEU A 77 6.27 -3.03 -13.36
N ALA A 78 5.84 -2.15 -14.27
CA ALA A 78 5.92 -2.40 -15.70
C ALA A 78 7.37 -2.31 -16.20
N CYS A 79 7.69 -3.09 -17.23
CA CYS A 79 9.02 -3.09 -17.86
C CYS A 79 9.26 -1.87 -18.75
N GLU A 80 8.22 -1.08 -19.03
CA GLU A 80 8.26 0.06 -19.95
C GLU A 80 8.48 1.40 -19.24
N ASN A 81 8.93 2.40 -20.00
CA ASN A 81 8.98 3.77 -19.51
C ASN A 81 7.55 4.30 -19.45
N VAL A 82 7.10 4.73 -18.27
CA VAL A 82 5.83 5.44 -18.14
C VAL A 82 6.07 6.91 -18.45
N ASP A 83 5.25 7.46 -19.33
CA ASP A 83 5.23 8.89 -19.65
C ASP A 83 4.84 9.72 -18.41
N GLU A 84 5.61 10.77 -18.14
CA GLU A 84 5.39 11.73 -17.05
C GLU A 84 3.98 12.33 -17.10
N ALA A 85 3.45 12.58 -18.29
CA ALA A 85 2.12 13.14 -18.47
C ALA A 85 1.01 12.21 -17.95
N GLN A 86 1.21 10.89 -18.04
CA GLN A 86 0.23 9.90 -17.58
C GLN A 86 0.18 9.81 -16.05
N LEU A 87 1.34 9.89 -15.38
CA LEU A 87 1.43 9.92 -13.91
C LEU A 87 0.84 11.20 -13.32
N ALA A 88 1.01 12.32 -14.01
CA ALA A 88 0.45 13.60 -13.59
C ALA A 88 -1.08 13.63 -13.62
N THR A 89 -1.75 12.67 -14.25
CA THR A 89 -3.21 12.70 -14.44
C THR A 89 -3.96 11.95 -13.33
N SER A 90 -3.36 10.93 -12.71
CA SER A 90 -3.95 10.21 -11.57
C SER A 90 -3.52 10.74 -10.21
N ALA A 91 -2.33 11.36 -10.12
CA ALA A 91 -1.86 12.07 -8.93
C ALA A 91 -2.24 13.56 -8.93
N ARG A 92 -3.03 13.99 -9.92
CA ARG A 92 -3.46 15.38 -10.06
C ARG A 92 -4.45 15.70 -8.94
N ASP A 93 -4.04 16.67 -8.13
CA ASP A 93 -4.86 17.45 -7.21
C ASP A 93 -5.07 16.91 -5.79
N MET A 94 -4.04 16.30 -5.20
CA MET A 94 -3.74 16.71 -3.83
C MET A 94 -3.11 18.10 -3.94
N SER A 95 -3.93 19.16 -3.88
CA SER A 95 -3.60 20.58 -4.08
C SER A 95 -2.52 21.16 -3.14
N VAL A 96 -1.78 20.31 -2.44
CA VAL A 96 -0.74 20.68 -1.49
C VAL A 96 0.57 20.72 -2.26
N ASN A 97 1.07 21.92 -2.50
CA ASN A 97 2.41 22.11 -3.03
C ASN A 97 3.46 21.75 -1.96
N TRP A 98 3.81 20.46 -1.88
CA TRP A 98 4.78 19.94 -0.93
C TRP A 98 6.23 20.28 -1.31
N SER A 99 6.47 20.83 -2.50
CA SER A 99 7.83 21.02 -3.05
C SER A 99 8.74 21.91 -2.21
N ASN A 100 8.18 22.73 -1.33
CA ASN A 100 8.93 23.62 -0.41
C ASN A 100 8.88 23.18 1.07
N MET A 101 8.29 22.02 1.38
CA MET A 101 8.12 21.54 2.76
C MET A 101 9.12 20.43 3.10
N LYS A 102 9.68 20.47 4.32
CA LYS A 102 10.43 19.35 4.89
C LYS A 102 9.46 18.47 5.67
N LEU A 103 8.98 17.42 5.02
CA LEU A 103 8.04 16.48 5.62
C LEU A 103 8.76 15.27 6.17
N GLN A 104 8.24 14.75 7.27
CA GLN A 104 8.61 13.45 7.82
C GLN A 104 7.33 12.72 8.19
N SER A 105 7.29 11.41 7.95
CA SER A 105 6.21 10.58 8.47
C SER A 105 6.32 10.61 10.01
N ALA A 106 5.29 11.15 10.65
CA ALA A 106 5.17 11.15 12.10
C ALA A 106 4.52 9.85 12.60
N GLU A 107 3.54 9.36 11.85
CA GLU A 107 2.75 8.19 12.21
C GLU A 107 2.31 7.45 10.94
N GLU A 108 2.19 6.11 11.03
CA GLU A 108 1.72 5.25 9.95
C GLU A 108 0.64 4.33 10.47
N TRP A 109 -0.49 4.30 9.74
CA TRP A 109 -1.69 3.61 10.15
C TRP A 109 -2.11 2.60 9.10
N LYS A 110 -2.48 1.39 9.53
CA LYS A 110 -2.84 0.28 8.66
C LYS A 110 -4.21 -0.25 9.04
N PHE A 111 -5.09 -0.34 8.07
CA PHE A 111 -6.43 -0.88 8.23
C PHE A 111 -6.65 -1.97 7.19
N ASP A 112 -7.12 -3.13 7.65
CA ASP A 112 -7.69 -4.12 6.77
C ASP A 112 -9.16 -3.77 6.53
N VAL A 113 -9.51 -3.60 5.26
CA VAL A 113 -10.86 -3.19 4.84
C VAL A 113 -11.40 -4.19 3.83
N ASP A 114 -12.70 -4.49 3.97
CA ASP A 114 -13.40 -5.44 3.11
C ASP A 114 -14.23 -4.69 2.05
N PHE A 115 -13.53 -3.87 1.26
CA PHE A 115 -14.15 -3.16 0.13
C PHE A 115 -13.12 -2.91 -0.98
N ASN A 116 -13.60 -2.62 -2.19
CA ASN A 116 -12.73 -2.36 -3.33
C ASN A 116 -11.92 -1.06 -3.14
N TRP A 117 -10.61 -1.10 -3.37
CA TRP A 117 -9.73 0.08 -3.20
C TRP A 117 -10.17 1.34 -3.97
N LYS A 118 -10.93 1.20 -5.07
CA LYS A 118 -11.47 2.35 -5.82
C LYS A 118 -12.45 3.19 -4.98
N LEU A 119 -13.17 2.55 -4.05
CA LEU A 119 -14.10 3.22 -3.14
C LEU A 119 -13.34 4.12 -2.16
N ALA A 120 -12.15 3.71 -1.70
CA ALA A 120 -11.31 4.56 -0.85
C ALA A 120 -10.97 5.89 -1.53
N ASP A 121 -10.64 5.87 -2.83
CA ASP A 121 -10.34 7.09 -3.59
C ASP A 121 -11.58 8.02 -3.68
N GLN A 122 -12.77 7.46 -3.91
CA GLN A 122 -14.03 8.23 -3.92
C GLN A 122 -14.33 8.85 -2.54
N ILE A 123 -14.21 8.06 -1.47
CA ILE A 123 -14.50 8.50 -0.10
C ILE A 123 -13.52 9.59 0.35
N MET A 124 -12.23 9.44 0.05
CA MET A 124 -11.22 10.45 0.39
C MET A 124 -11.51 11.79 -0.29
N LYS A 125 -12.03 11.79 -1.53
CA LYS A 125 -12.47 13.01 -2.22
C LYS A 125 -13.70 13.65 -1.57
N LEU A 126 -14.63 12.85 -1.07
CA LEU A 126 -15.81 13.33 -0.34
C LEU A 126 -15.46 13.91 1.03
N SER A 127 -14.47 13.34 1.74
CA SER A 127 -14.06 13.83 3.07
C SER A 127 -13.53 15.27 3.07
N VAL A 128 -12.98 15.75 1.93
CA VAL A 128 -12.58 17.15 1.75
C VAL A 128 -13.80 18.07 1.65
N GLN A 129 -14.96 17.54 1.28
CA GLN A 129 -16.22 18.28 1.07
C GLN A 129 -17.22 18.15 2.22
N THR A 130 -16.96 17.29 3.22
CA THR A 130 -17.93 17.00 4.29
C THR A 130 -17.57 17.66 5.62
N GLU A 131 -17.43 18.99 5.64
CA GLU A 131 -17.34 19.75 6.91
C GLU A 131 -18.53 19.43 7.85
N GLY A 132 -19.73 19.23 7.28
CA GLY A 132 -20.96 18.96 8.05
C GLY A 132 -21.10 17.56 8.68
N LEU A 133 -20.48 16.51 8.11
CA LEU A 133 -20.45 15.18 8.75
C LEU A 133 -19.44 15.13 9.89
N GLN A 134 -18.32 15.84 9.72
CA GLN A 134 -17.28 15.97 10.73
C GLN A 134 -17.81 16.68 11.99
N GLU A 135 -18.59 17.76 11.82
CA GLU A 135 -19.25 18.46 12.94
C GLU A 135 -20.25 17.57 13.69
N ARG A 136 -21.08 16.77 13.00
CA ARG A 136 -22.08 15.88 13.64
C ARG A 136 -21.46 14.75 14.45
N LEU A 137 -20.29 14.26 14.03
CA LEU A 137 -19.55 13.22 14.74
C LEU A 137 -18.73 13.78 15.91
N ILE A 138 -18.23 15.02 15.79
CA ILE A 138 -17.53 15.72 16.88
C ILE A 138 -18.50 16.25 17.96
N SER A 139 -19.73 16.62 17.58
CA SER A 139 -20.73 17.21 18.48
C SER A 139 -21.53 16.20 19.34
N GLY A 140 -21.26 14.89 19.23
CA GLY A 140 -21.66 13.93 20.26
C GLY A 140 -23.13 13.50 20.30
N ASN A 141 -23.86 13.51 19.19
CA ASN A 141 -25.20 12.88 19.13
C ASN A 141 -25.16 11.38 18.76
N GLY A 142 -23.98 10.82 18.50
CA GLY A 142 -23.75 9.37 18.48
C GLY A 142 -23.17 8.93 19.80
N SER A 143 -23.99 8.38 20.69
CA SER A 143 -23.53 7.84 21.98
C SER A 143 -22.61 6.64 21.78
N LEU A 144 -21.30 6.87 21.72
CA LEU A 144 -20.31 5.89 22.16
C LEU A 144 -20.08 6.16 23.65
N GLN A 145 -20.83 5.48 24.51
CA GLN A 145 -20.48 5.39 25.91
C GLN A 145 -19.24 4.50 26.00
N ASP A 146 -18.06 5.09 26.20
CA ASP A 146 -16.91 4.34 26.68
C ASP A 146 -16.11 5.20 27.66
N GLU A 147 -16.15 4.80 28.93
CA GLU A 147 -15.49 5.40 30.08
C GLU A 147 -13.99 5.06 30.13
N SER A 148 -13.24 5.35 29.07
CA SER A 148 -11.79 5.13 29.05
C SER A 148 -11.01 6.45 29.14
N PRO A 149 -10.13 6.63 30.16
CA PRO A 149 -9.35 7.84 30.29
C PRO A 149 -8.25 7.87 29.22
N GLU A 150 -8.18 8.98 28.49
CA GLU A 150 -7.17 9.31 27.46
C GLU A 150 -7.27 8.65 26.08
N ILE A 151 -8.45 8.62 25.46
CA ILE A 151 -8.51 8.53 23.99
C ILE A 151 -8.10 9.89 23.40
N ASN A 152 -6.84 10.00 22.98
CA ASN A 152 -6.28 11.14 22.25
C ASN A 152 -7.25 11.58 21.12
N LYS A 153 -7.59 12.87 21.02
CA LYS A 153 -8.57 13.42 20.04
C LYS A 153 -8.28 12.98 18.60
N THR A 154 -7.02 12.69 18.30
CA THR A 154 -6.56 12.08 17.06
C THR A 154 -7.21 10.70 16.86
N ALA A 155 -7.08 9.77 17.81
CA ALA A 155 -7.64 8.40 17.76
C ALA A 155 -9.18 8.38 17.59
N ALA A 156 -9.88 9.34 18.19
CA ALA A 156 -11.33 9.49 18.02
C ALA A 156 -11.72 9.93 16.59
N ARG A 157 -11.08 10.97 16.04
CA ARG A 157 -11.29 11.42 14.64
C ARG A 157 -11.04 10.30 13.63
N GLN A 158 -10.17 9.40 14.00
CA GLN A 158 -9.64 8.33 13.19
C GLN A 158 -10.54 7.09 13.18
N HIS A 159 -11.07 6.70 14.33
CA HIS A 159 -12.14 5.71 14.40
C HIS A 159 -13.38 6.18 13.61
N ILE A 160 -13.71 7.47 13.72
CA ILE A 160 -14.80 8.08 12.94
C ILE A 160 -14.57 7.95 11.43
N LEU A 161 -13.37 8.27 10.94
CA LEU A 161 -13.07 8.15 9.50
C LEU A 161 -13.20 6.70 9.02
N TYR A 162 -12.70 5.74 9.81
CA TYR A 162 -12.81 4.31 9.49
C TYR A 162 -14.27 3.84 9.46
N GLU A 163 -15.09 4.24 10.43
CA GLU A 163 -16.52 3.88 10.46
C GLU A 163 -17.31 4.57 9.34
N LEU A 164 -16.96 5.81 8.97
CA LEU A 164 -17.50 6.47 7.77
C LEU A 164 -17.13 5.72 6.48
N MET A 165 -15.88 5.29 6.35
CA MET A 165 -15.43 4.51 5.20
C MET A 165 -16.19 3.19 5.08
N LYS A 166 -16.42 2.49 6.20
CA LYS A 166 -17.25 1.28 6.25
C LYS A 166 -18.71 1.53 5.88
N ALA A 167 -19.30 2.60 6.41
CA ALA A 167 -20.71 2.91 6.16
C ALA A 167 -20.96 3.21 4.68
N HIS A 168 -20.10 4.03 4.07
CA HIS A 168 -20.19 4.34 2.64
C HIS A 168 -19.96 3.13 1.75
N ALA A 169 -18.99 2.26 2.08
CA ALA A 169 -18.76 1.03 1.33
C ALA A 169 -20.00 0.12 1.30
N LYS A 170 -20.72 -0.01 2.43
CA LYS A 170 -21.96 -0.80 2.51
C LYS A 170 -23.11 -0.17 1.72
N GLU A 171 -23.23 1.16 1.75
CA GLU A 171 -24.26 1.88 1.01
C GLU A 171 -24.04 1.77 -0.51
N GLU A 172 -22.79 1.85 -0.98
CA GLU A 172 -22.47 1.69 -2.40
C GLU A 172 -22.67 0.25 -2.88
N GLU A 173 -22.34 -0.75 -2.05
CA GLU A 173 -22.65 -2.16 -2.32
C GLU A 173 -24.17 -2.41 -2.42
N TYR A 174 -24.95 -1.81 -1.51
CA TYR A 174 -26.41 -1.84 -1.54
C TYR A 174 -26.98 -1.21 -2.82
N LEU A 175 -26.51 -0.02 -3.21
CA LEU A 175 -26.94 0.66 -4.43
C LEU A 175 -26.54 -0.10 -5.70
N GLN A 176 -25.36 -0.73 -5.75
CA GLN A 176 -24.97 -1.57 -6.88
C GLN A 176 -25.80 -2.85 -6.97
N ALA A 177 -26.22 -3.42 -5.84
CA ALA A 177 -27.12 -4.57 -5.79
C ALA A 177 -28.56 -4.22 -6.24
N GLU A 178 -29.03 -3.00 -6.01
CA GLU A 178 -30.34 -2.53 -6.49
C GLU A 178 -30.36 -2.22 -8.00
N VAL A 179 -29.25 -1.74 -8.57
CA VAL A 179 -29.17 -1.39 -10.01
C VAL A 179 -28.98 -2.63 -10.91
N HIS A 180 -28.39 -3.70 -10.38
CA HIS A 180 -28.28 -5.00 -11.06
C HIS A 180 -28.80 -6.13 -10.17
N PRO A 181 -30.14 -6.33 -10.09
CA PRO A 181 -30.68 -7.51 -9.44
C PRO A 181 -30.19 -8.73 -10.23
N ALA A 182 -29.32 -9.52 -9.60
CA ALA A 182 -28.85 -10.77 -10.18
C ALA A 182 -30.06 -11.59 -10.64
N SER A 183 -30.11 -11.93 -11.94
CA SER A 183 -31.01 -12.95 -12.46
C SER A 183 -30.67 -14.26 -11.76
N ARG A 184 -31.41 -14.57 -10.70
CA ARG A 184 -31.41 -15.88 -10.05
C ARG A 184 -31.75 -16.90 -11.14
N SER A 185 -30.78 -17.68 -11.58
CA SER A 185 -31.05 -18.89 -12.33
C SER A 185 -31.77 -19.84 -11.39
N GLU A 186 -33.08 -20.00 -11.62
CA GLU A 186 -33.82 -21.10 -11.06
C GLU A 186 -33.18 -22.40 -11.56
N SER A 187 -32.65 -23.18 -10.64
CA SER A 187 -32.32 -24.57 -10.89
C SER A 187 -33.64 -25.31 -11.04
N VAL A 188 -34.06 -25.52 -12.30
CA VAL A 188 -35.13 -26.46 -12.59
C VAL A 188 -34.58 -27.86 -12.36
N SER A 189 -35.06 -28.46 -11.28
CA SER A 189 -35.00 -29.89 -11.05
C SER A 189 -35.98 -30.58 -11.98
N SER A 190 -35.47 -31.47 -12.85
CA SER A 190 -36.16 -32.60 -13.48
C SER A 190 -35.13 -33.48 -14.16
#